data_AF-A0A4S2H6Z0-F1
#
_entry.id   AF-A0A4S2H6Z0-F1
#
_cell.length_a   1.000
_cell.length_b   1.000
_cell.length_c   1.000
_cell.angle_alpha   90.00
_cell.angle_beta   90.00
_cell.angle_gamma   90.00
#
_symmetry.space_group_name_H-M   'P 1'
#
loop_
_entity.id
_entity.type
_entity.pdbx_description
1 polymer ?
#
loop_
_entity_poly.entity_id
_entity_poly.type
_entity_poly.pdbx_seq_one_letter_code
_entity_poly.pdbx_strand_id
1 'polypeptide(L)'
;MRPYKHYDAGLIEDVVDGVVGEEDIETEDYPCSGTMKHWRWRSQMNEKNMEGQIRQAAHRFLDLDGKFLKSREPLLEKLKERISPGWLKAAVRAIYNSGGRIEPYPGHA
;
A
#
# COMPACT_ATOMS: atom_id res chain seq x y z
N MET A 1 -0.58 -4.36 -13.04
CA MET A 1 -0.43 -2.96 -13.48
C MET A 1 -0.87 -2.06 -12.33
N ARG A 2 0.02 -1.22 -11.75
CA ARG A 2 -0.35 -0.29 -10.67
C ARG A 2 -1.29 0.81 -11.21
N PRO A 3 -2.38 1.17 -10.52
CA PRO A 3 -3.07 2.44 -10.75
C PRO A 3 -2.12 3.61 -10.48
N TYR A 4 -2.35 4.77 -11.11
CA TYR A 4 -1.59 6.01 -10.88
C TYR A 4 -0.10 5.98 -11.28
N LYS A 5 0.25 5.29 -12.38
CA LYS A 5 1.64 5.23 -12.88
C LYS A 5 2.30 6.58 -13.19
N HIS A 6 1.51 7.63 -13.37
CA HIS A 6 2.00 8.97 -13.68
C HIS A 6 2.42 9.76 -12.43
N TYR A 7 2.06 9.28 -11.24
CA TYR A 7 2.56 9.84 -9.99
C TYR A 7 3.70 9.01 -9.45
N ASP A 8 4.64 9.69 -8.78
CA ASP A 8 5.67 8.99 -8.03
C ASP A 8 5.04 8.22 -6.87
N ALA A 9 5.59 7.05 -6.57
CA ALA A 9 5.08 6.21 -5.49
C ALA A 9 5.30 6.86 -4.11
N GLY A 10 6.34 7.67 -3.94
CA GLY A 10 6.61 8.46 -2.74
C GLY A 10 5.54 9.51 -2.52
N LEU A 11 5.14 10.26 -3.55
CA LEU A 11 4.04 11.22 -3.42
C LEU A 11 2.71 10.56 -2.99
N ILE A 12 2.38 9.40 -3.55
CA ILE A 12 1.20 8.64 -3.14
C ILE A 12 1.35 8.18 -1.68
N GLU A 13 2.54 7.74 -1.28
CA GLU A 13 2.85 7.33 0.08
C GLU A 13 2.70 8.48 1.07
N ASP A 14 3.28 9.65 0.78
CA ASP A 14 3.21 10.84 1.60
C ASP A 14 1.76 11.31 1.81
N VAL A 15 0.93 11.26 0.76
CA VAL A 15 -0.51 11.54 0.88
C VAL A 15 -1.23 10.52 1.74
N VAL A 16 -0.89 9.23 1.62
CA VAL A 16 -1.49 8.14 2.39
C VAL A 16 -1.09 8.22 3.87
N ASP A 17 0.16 8.57 4.15
CA ASP A 17 0.73 8.69 5.49
C ASP A 17 0.38 10.04 6.14
N GLY A 18 -0.26 10.94 5.40
CA GLY A 18 -0.71 12.25 5.88
C GLY A 18 0.39 13.30 5.98
N VAL A 19 1.55 13.05 5.35
CA VAL A 19 2.66 13.99 5.20
C VAL A 19 2.30 15.11 4.24
N VAL A 20 1.56 14.78 3.17
CA VAL A 20 1.03 15.75 2.20
C VAL A 20 -0.49 15.82 2.29
N GLY A 21 -1.02 17.02 2.48
CA GLY A 21 -2.43 17.40 2.58
C GLY A 21 -2.94 18.19 1.37
N GLU A 22 -4.23 18.51 1.40
CA GLU A 22 -4.92 19.24 0.32
C GLU A 22 -4.59 20.74 0.36
N GLU A 23 -4.16 21.20 1.54
CA GLU A 23 -3.75 22.57 1.84
C GLU A 23 -2.26 22.84 1.54
N ASP A 24 -1.47 21.83 1.16
CA ASP A 24 -0.06 22.00 0.84
C ASP A 24 0.11 22.72 -0.50
N ILE A 25 0.48 24.00 -0.39
CA ILE A 25 0.58 25.01 -1.46
C ILE A 25 1.59 24.61 -2.55
N GLU A 26 2.53 23.71 -2.24
CA GLU A 26 3.51 23.19 -3.21
C GLU A 26 2.91 22.16 -4.19
N THR A 27 1.69 21.69 -3.94
CA THR A 27 0.94 20.83 -4.88
C THR A 27 0.08 21.68 -5.81
N GLU A 28 0.71 22.42 -6.73
CA GLU A 28 0.03 23.09 -7.85
C GLU A 28 -0.85 22.08 -8.62
N ASP A 29 -2.16 22.10 -8.38
CA ASP A 29 -3.26 21.34 -9.02
C ASP A 29 -3.10 19.81 -9.18
N TYR A 30 -1.97 19.20 -8.79
CA TYR A 30 -1.67 17.79 -9.02
C TYR A 30 -0.87 17.15 -7.86
N PRO A 31 -1.44 16.14 -7.17
CA PRO A 31 -2.80 15.61 -7.30
C PRO A 31 -3.83 16.55 -6.69
N CYS A 32 -5.00 16.70 -7.34
CA CYS A 32 -6.10 17.44 -6.73
C CYS A 32 -6.64 16.76 -5.46
N SER A 33 -7.33 17.52 -4.60
CA SER A 33 -7.96 17.05 -3.36
C SER A 33 -8.74 15.74 -3.50
N GLY A 34 -9.55 15.61 -4.54
CA GLY A 34 -10.32 14.38 -4.80
C GLY A 34 -9.44 13.16 -5.05
N THR A 35 -8.31 13.35 -5.74
CA THR A 35 -7.32 12.29 -5.98
C THR A 35 -6.64 11.87 -4.68
N MET A 36 -6.25 12.85 -3.84
CA MET A 36 -5.64 12.57 -2.53
C MET A 36 -6.59 11.80 -1.61
N LYS A 37 -7.85 12.25 -1.50
CA LYS A 37 -8.91 11.55 -0.74
C LYS A 37 -9.10 10.12 -1.23
N HIS A 38 -9.13 9.94 -2.55
CA HIS A 38 -9.30 8.62 -3.13
C HIS A 38 -8.11 7.70 -2.83
N TRP A 39 -6.87 8.19 -2.82
CA TRP A 39 -5.70 7.39 -2.44
C TRP A 39 -5.75 6.96 -0.97
N ARG A 40 -6.09 7.89 -0.06
CA ARG A 40 -6.26 7.59 1.37
C ARG A 40 -7.35 6.53 1.58
N TRP A 41 -8.53 6.75 0.98
CA TRP A 41 -9.63 5.79 1.03
C TRP A 41 -9.23 4.41 0.48
N ARG A 42 -8.61 4.38 -0.70
CA ARG A 42 -8.22 3.13 -1.34
C ARG A 42 -7.19 2.36 -0.52
N SER A 43 -6.23 3.06 0.10
CA SER A 43 -5.22 2.47 0.98
C SER A 43 -5.88 1.83 2.21
N GLN A 44 -6.74 2.57 2.90
CA GLN A 44 -7.50 2.06 4.07
C GLN A 44 -8.34 0.83 3.72
N MET A 45 -9.06 0.88 2.60
CA MET A 45 -9.91 -0.24 2.18
C MET A 45 -9.12 -1.48 1.73
N ASN A 46 -7.86 -1.32 1.31
CA ASN A 46 -6.99 -2.42 0.92
C ASN A 46 -6.09 -2.92 2.04
N GLU A 47 -6.09 -2.32 3.22
CA GLU A 47 -5.11 -2.63 4.27
C GLU A 47 -5.06 -4.13 4.60
N LYS A 48 -6.23 -4.74 4.84
CA LYS A 48 -6.34 -6.19 5.09
C LYS A 48 -5.93 -7.05 3.90
N ASN A 49 -6.23 -6.59 2.68
CA ASN A 49 -5.80 -7.28 1.46
C ASN A 49 -4.28 -7.25 1.34
N MET A 50 -3.65 -6.08 1.51
CA MET A 50 -2.20 -5.91 1.46
C MET A 50 -1.51 -6.76 2.53
N GLU A 51 -2.03 -6.75 3.76
CA GLU A 51 -1.58 -7.62 4.86
C GLU A 51 -1.59 -9.10 4.44
N GLY A 52 -2.71 -9.58 3.91
CA GLY A 52 -2.84 -10.97 3.45
C GLY A 52 -1.91 -11.33 2.29
N GLN A 53 -1.77 -10.44 1.30
CA GLN A 53 -0.93 -10.65 0.13
C GLN A 53 0.56 -10.66 0.50
N ILE A 54 1.01 -9.75 1.37
CA ILE A 54 2.38 -9.74 1.89
C ILE A 54 2.67 -11.02 2.68
N ARG A 55 1.73 -11.45 3.53
CA ARG A 55 1.84 -12.69 4.29
C ARG A 55 1.95 -13.92 3.38
N GLN A 56 1.10 -14.01 2.37
CA GLN A 56 1.15 -15.09 1.39
C GLN A 56 2.45 -15.08 0.58
N ALA A 57 2.93 -13.90 0.18
CA ALA A 57 4.21 -13.75 -0.50
C ALA A 57 5.38 -14.21 0.38
N ALA A 58 5.42 -13.78 1.65
CA ALA A 58 6.46 -14.17 2.60
C ALA A 58 6.46 -15.69 2.86
N HIS A 59 5.29 -16.30 3.05
CA HIS A 59 5.15 -17.76 3.17
C HIS A 59 5.74 -18.48 1.95
N ARG A 60 5.39 -18.03 0.74
CA ARG A 60 5.83 -18.66 -0.51
C ARG A 60 7.34 -18.50 -0.77
N PHE A 61 7.90 -17.33 -0.51
CA PHE A 61 9.28 -17.02 -0.91
C PHE A 61 10.32 -17.25 0.20
N LEU A 62 9.91 -17.24 1.47
CA LEU A 62 10.81 -17.42 2.61
C LEU A 62 10.61 -18.78 3.31
N ASP A 63 9.79 -19.68 2.71
CA ASP A 63 9.47 -21.02 3.23
C ASP A 63 9.01 -21.00 4.71
N LEU A 64 8.22 -19.98 5.07
CA LEU A 64 7.71 -19.84 6.44
C LEU A 64 6.60 -20.87 6.66
N ASP A 65 6.46 -21.38 7.88
CA ASP A 65 5.50 -22.44 8.15
C ASP A 65 4.02 -21.98 8.14
N GLY A 66 3.10 -22.93 8.26
CA GLY A 66 1.67 -22.61 8.37
C GLY A 66 1.29 -21.87 9.67
N LYS A 67 2.15 -21.84 10.70
CA LYS A 67 1.91 -21.06 11.92
C LYS A 67 2.09 -19.57 11.64
N PHE A 68 3.07 -19.21 10.80
CA PHE A 68 3.25 -17.84 10.32
C PHE A 68 2.01 -17.31 9.58
N LEU A 69 1.39 -18.12 8.71
CA LEU A 69 0.14 -17.75 8.03
C LEU A 69 -1.01 -17.48 9.01
N LYS A 70 -1.04 -18.18 10.14
CA LYS A 70 -2.05 -18.03 11.19
C LYS A 70 -1.71 -16.95 12.23
N SER A 71 -0.50 -16.39 12.16
CA SER A 71 -0.07 -15.34 13.07
C SER A 71 -0.91 -14.08 12.87
N ARG A 72 -1.20 -13.40 13.99
CA ARG A 72 -1.90 -12.10 14.02
C ARG A 72 -0.94 -10.91 14.07
N GLU A 73 0.35 -11.14 13.89
CA GLU A 73 1.32 -10.05 13.84
C GLU A 73 1.03 -9.11 12.65
N PRO A 74 0.94 -7.79 12.85
CA PRO A 74 0.63 -6.85 11.78
C PRO A 74 1.86 -6.63 10.87
N LEU A 75 1.98 -7.42 9.80
CA LEU A 75 3.16 -7.41 8.94
C LEU A 75 3.28 -6.13 8.14
N LEU A 76 2.17 -5.57 7.68
CA LEU A 76 2.12 -4.32 6.93
C LEU A 76 2.58 -3.15 7.79
N GLU A 77 2.13 -3.07 9.05
CA GLU A 77 2.59 -2.04 9.98
C GLU A 77 4.08 -2.18 10.29
N LYS A 78 4.56 -3.41 10.56
CA LYS A 78 6.00 -3.66 10.72
C LYS A 78 6.82 -3.31 9.47
N LEU A 79 6.24 -3.46 8.27
CA LEU A 79 6.86 -3.05 7.02
C LEU A 79 6.98 -1.53 6.93
N LYS A 80 5.90 -0.81 7.27
CA LYS A 80 5.89 0.66 7.35
C LYS A 80 6.97 1.16 8.29
N GLU A 81 6.97 0.69 9.54
CA GLU A 81 7.95 1.09 10.56
C GLU A 81 9.41 0.89 10.13
N ARG A 82 9.69 -0.15 9.32
CA ARG A 82 11.06 -0.49 8.91
C ARG A 82 11.51 0.15 7.60
N ILE A 83 10.58 0.50 6.72
CA ILE A 83 10.88 0.89 5.34
C ILE A 83 10.28 2.27 4.98
N SER A 84 9.72 3.02 5.93
CA SER A 84 9.32 4.41 5.69
C SER A 84 10.54 5.36 5.64
N PRO A 85 10.66 6.23 4.60
CA PRO A 85 9.83 6.28 3.40
C PRO A 85 10.22 5.20 2.36
N GLY A 86 9.23 4.68 1.64
CA GLY A 86 9.35 3.66 0.60
C GLY A 86 8.55 2.37 0.86
N TRP A 87 7.79 2.29 1.96
CA TRP A 87 7.04 1.10 2.34
C TRP A 87 5.98 0.72 1.30
N LEU A 88 5.29 1.70 0.70
CA LEU A 88 4.23 1.46 -0.25
C LEU A 88 4.81 0.88 -1.54
N LYS A 89 5.95 1.41 -1.98
CA LYS A 89 6.68 0.89 -3.14
C LYS A 89 7.16 -0.54 -2.90
N ALA A 90 7.66 -0.84 -1.70
CA ALA A 90 8.09 -2.18 -1.30
C ALA A 90 6.92 -3.17 -1.26
N ALA A 91 5.83 -2.81 -0.58
CA ALA A 91 4.61 -3.61 -0.49
C ALA A 91 4.05 -3.92 -1.88
N VAL A 92 3.90 -2.91 -2.74
CA VAL A 92 3.41 -3.11 -4.10
C VAL A 92 4.32 -4.04 -4.90
N ARG A 93 5.65 -3.90 -4.80
CA ARG A 93 6.58 -4.81 -5.47
C ARG A 93 6.40 -6.25 -4.98
N ALA A 94 6.36 -6.46 -3.66
CA ALA A 94 6.18 -7.78 -3.07
C ALA A 94 4.87 -8.44 -3.53
N ILE A 95 3.77 -7.69 -3.50
CA ILE A 95 2.43 -8.18 -3.88
C ILE A 95 2.37 -8.52 -5.37
N TYR A 96 2.77 -7.61 -6.26
CA TYR A 96 2.61 -7.87 -7.69
C TYR A 96 3.62 -8.89 -8.22
N ASN A 97 4.83 -8.96 -7.67
CA ASN A 97 5.82 -9.96 -8.06
C ASN A 97 5.48 -11.37 -7.53
N SER A 98 4.62 -11.49 -6.51
CA SER A 98 4.12 -12.78 -6.02
C SER A 98 2.90 -13.29 -6.81
N GLY A 99 2.37 -12.48 -7.75
CA GLY A 99 1.14 -12.75 -8.49
C GLY A 99 -0.13 -12.18 -7.83
N GLY A 100 0.02 -11.44 -6.72
CA GLY A 100 -1.06 -10.76 -6.03
C GLY A 100 -1.47 -9.44 -6.68
N ARG A 101 -2.50 -8.80 -6.10
CA ARG A 101 -2.98 -7.49 -6.53
C ARG A 101 -3.57 -6.66 -5.39
N ILE A 102 -3.52 -5.34 -5.55
CA ILE A 102 -4.21 -4.38 -4.70
C ILE A 102 -5.45 -3.94 -5.47
N GLU A 103 -6.63 -4.10 -4.86
CA GLU A 103 -7.89 -3.82 -5.55
C GLU A 103 -7.99 -2.33 -5.91
N PRO A 104 -8.34 -2.00 -7.16
CA PRO A 104 -8.49 -0.60 -7.59
C PRO A 104 -9.72 0.05 -6.94
N TYR A 105 -10.81 -0.71 -6.80
CA TYR A 105 -12.09 -0.27 -6.23
C TYR A 105 -12.58 -1.29 -5.18
N PRO A 106 -11.95 -1.33 -4.01
CA PRO A 106 -12.36 -2.23 -2.93
C PRO A 106 -13.79 -1.89 -2.45
N GLY A 107 -14.66 -2.89 -2.34
CA GLY A 107 -16.07 -2.72 -1.91
C GLY A 107 -17.13 -2.84 -3.01
N HIS A 108 -16.74 -3.08 -4.27
CA HIS A 108 -17.66 -3.42 -5.38
C HIS A 108 -17.56 -4.90 -5.78
N ALA A 109 -17.39 -5.79 -4.80
CA ALA A 109 -17.37 -7.24 -5.00
C ALA A 109 -18.77 -7.83 -5.03
#